data_AF-A0A3C8C8V6-F1
#
_entry.id   AF-A0A3C8C8V6-F1
#
_cell.length_a   1.000
_cell.length_b   1.000
_cell.length_c   1.000
_cell.angle_alpha   90.00
_cell.angle_beta   90.00
_cell.angle_gamma   90.00
#
_symmetry.space_group_name_H-M   'P 1'
#
loop_
_entity.id
_entity.type
_entity.pdbx_description
1 polymer ?
#
loop_
_entity_poly.entity_id
_entity_poly.type
_entity_poly.pdbx_seq_one_letter_code
_entity_poly.pdbx_strand_id
1 'polypeptide(L)'
;MNPTPRIFLMLLGATLLFHTTLNYMEENIEDFETVPLPPKKIKKISTRNPIIQVNAKDRGSWTLVEFATGKTQKISEAEAETNKLSQVSWDLAFSRTKIISNGGKTNPSGKTGIINLGPVDFDNIKTAPETGYVQDNRSLGNLINKELAGWYNYRTRTHNIESKRNVYA
;
A
#
# COMPACT_ATOMS: atom_id res chain seq x y z
N MET A 1 28.46 -48.56 31.11
CA MET A 1 29.12 -47.23 31.18
C MET A 1 28.06 -46.17 30.96
N ASN A 2 27.94 -45.18 31.85
CA ASN A 2 26.92 -44.13 31.75
C ASN A 2 27.21 -43.25 30.51
N PRO A 3 26.28 -43.14 29.53
CA PRO A 3 26.53 -42.37 28.31
C PRO A 3 26.44 -40.85 28.50
N THR A 4 25.86 -40.38 29.62
CA THR A 4 25.64 -38.96 29.92
C THR A 4 26.85 -38.04 29.71
N PRO A 5 28.07 -38.33 30.21
CA PRO A 5 29.23 -37.45 29.98
C PRO A 5 29.62 -37.32 28.51
N ARG A 6 29.44 -38.37 27.70
CA ARG A 6 29.71 -38.31 26.25
C ARG A 6 28.70 -37.43 25.52
N ILE A 7 27.43 -37.57 25.86
CA ILE A 7 26.34 -36.75 25.30
C ILE A 7 26.55 -35.28 25.68
N PHE A 8 26.93 -35.01 26.94
CA PHE A 8 27.22 -33.66 27.41
C PHE A 8 28.39 -33.00 26.66
N LEU A 9 29.50 -33.72 26.48
CA LEU A 9 30.65 -33.24 25.70
C LEU A 9 30.30 -32.97 24.24
N MET A 10 29.45 -33.82 23.63
CA MET A 10 28.99 -33.62 22.26
C MET A 10 28.13 -32.35 22.13
N LEU A 11 27.19 -32.12 23.06
CA LEU A 11 26.35 -30.92 23.09
C LEU A 11 27.16 -29.65 23.36
N LEU A 12 28.16 -29.73 24.24
CA LEU A 12 29.07 -28.61 24.52
C LEU A 12 29.88 -28.24 23.27
N GLY A 13 30.43 -29.24 22.58
CA GLY A 13 31.17 -29.03 21.32
C GLY A 13 30.29 -28.46 20.21
N ALA A 14 29.06 -28.95 20.06
CA ALA A 14 28.10 -28.43 19.08
C ALA A 14 27.73 -26.98 19.38
N THR A 15 27.50 -26.63 20.65
CA THR A 15 27.19 -25.25 21.06
C THR A 15 28.35 -24.31 20.78
N LEU A 16 29.59 -24.74 21.05
CA LEU A 16 30.79 -23.95 20.78
C LEU A 16 30.99 -23.71 19.28
N LEU A 17 30.82 -24.76 18.47
CA LEU A 17 30.85 -24.65 17.00
C LEU A 17 29.76 -23.71 16.47
N PHE A 18 28.55 -23.78 17.04
CA PHE A 18 27.45 -22.90 16.65
C PHE A 18 27.73 -21.43 17.01
N HIS A 19 28.25 -21.15 18.20
CA HIS A 19 28.57 -19.77 18.60
C HIS A 19 29.74 -19.19 17.80
N THR A 20 30.78 -20.00 17.55
CA THR A 20 31.92 -19.56 16.74
C THR A 20 31.51 -19.27 15.29
N THR A 21 30.63 -20.08 14.71
CA THR A 21 30.08 -19.83 13.38
C THR A 21 29.16 -18.60 13.34
N LEU A 22 28.33 -18.37 14.37
CA LEU A 22 27.54 -17.14 14.48
C LEU A 22 28.41 -15.89 14.57
N ASN A 23 29.42 -15.87 15.43
CA ASN A 23 30.33 -14.74 15.57
C ASN A 23 31.10 -14.48 14.27
N TYR A 24 31.59 -15.54 13.61
CA TYR A 24 32.23 -15.42 12.30
C TYR A 24 31.26 -14.83 11.27
N MET A 25 30.01 -15.29 11.22
CA MET A 25 29.02 -14.71 10.33
C MET A 25 28.73 -13.25 10.66
N GLU A 26 28.54 -12.87 11.92
CA GLU A 26 28.30 -11.49 12.33
C GLU A 26 29.43 -10.54 11.89
N GLU A 27 30.68 -10.96 12.03
CA GLU A 27 31.85 -10.19 11.61
C GLU A 27 32.03 -10.12 10.07
N ASN A 28 31.43 -11.06 9.32
CA ASN A 28 31.62 -11.19 7.87
C ASN A 28 30.34 -10.93 7.04
N ILE A 29 29.21 -10.63 7.68
CA ILE A 29 28.02 -10.15 7.00
C ILE A 29 28.28 -8.68 6.67
N GLU A 30 28.37 -8.36 5.37
CA GLU A 30 28.37 -6.98 4.93
C GLU A 30 27.13 -6.27 5.50
N ASP A 31 27.35 -5.16 6.20
CA ASP A 31 26.27 -4.36 6.75
C ASP A 31 25.58 -3.57 5.64
N PHE A 32 24.78 -4.29 4.84
CA PHE A 32 23.99 -3.75 3.74
C PHE A 32 22.99 -2.68 4.21
N GLU A 33 22.79 -2.51 5.53
CA GLU A 33 21.94 -1.46 6.09
C GLU A 33 22.65 -0.09 6.12
N THR A 34 23.99 -0.06 6.05
CA THR A 34 24.77 1.20 6.09
C THR A 34 25.02 1.81 4.71
N VAL A 35 24.75 1.07 3.63
CA VAL A 35 24.96 1.58 2.27
C VAL A 35 23.80 2.51 1.89
N PRO A 36 24.08 3.75 1.47
CA PRO A 36 23.02 4.67 1.04
C PRO A 36 22.26 4.06 -0.14
N LEU A 37 20.93 4.11 -0.05
CA LEU A 37 20.07 3.62 -1.13
C LEU A 37 20.42 4.35 -2.45
N PRO A 38 20.41 3.64 -3.60
CA PRO A 38 20.62 4.29 -4.88
C PRO A 38 19.61 5.42 -5.06
N PRO A 39 20.01 6.56 -5.65
CA PRO A 39 19.14 7.70 -5.81
C PRO A 39 17.86 7.31 -6.55
N LYS A 40 16.73 7.84 -6.07
CA LYS A 40 15.41 7.50 -6.61
C LYS A 40 15.34 7.85 -8.09
N LYS A 41 15.18 6.83 -8.95
CA LYS A 41 14.92 7.02 -10.38
C LYS A 41 13.50 7.55 -10.57
N ILE A 42 13.36 8.86 -10.78
CA ILE A 42 12.06 9.48 -11.10
C ILE A 42 11.75 9.16 -12.57
N LYS A 43 10.84 8.21 -12.80
CA LYS A 43 10.31 7.95 -14.14
C LYS A 43 9.36 9.08 -14.51
N LYS A 44 9.69 9.87 -15.52
CA LYS A 44 8.72 10.79 -16.14
C LYS A 44 7.63 9.94 -16.80
N ILE A 45 6.38 10.20 -16.41
CA ILE A 45 5.22 9.58 -17.04
C ILE A 45 4.89 10.41 -18.28
N SER A 46 4.84 9.77 -19.45
CA SER A 46 4.32 10.38 -20.67
C SER A 46 3.00 9.68 -20.98
N THR A 47 1.92 10.45 -21.09
CA THR A 47 0.58 9.95 -21.38
C THR A 47 -0.21 11.02 -22.11
N ARG A 48 -1.14 10.60 -22.96
CA ARG A 48 -2.11 11.48 -23.62
C ARG A 48 -3.39 11.66 -22.80
N ASN A 49 -3.50 10.92 -21.70
CA ASN A 49 -4.65 10.94 -20.81
C ASN A 49 -4.50 12.03 -19.74
N PRO A 50 -5.61 12.59 -19.21
CA PRO A 50 -5.57 13.55 -18.11
C PRO A 50 -4.83 12.98 -16.88
N ILE A 51 -4.09 13.84 -16.19
CA ILE A 51 -3.37 13.50 -14.96
C ILE A 51 -3.88 14.40 -13.83
N ILE A 52 -4.25 13.78 -12.71
CA ILE A 52 -4.60 14.50 -11.47
C ILE A 52 -3.48 14.25 -10.46
N GLN A 53 -2.88 15.32 -9.96
CA GLN A 53 -1.89 15.25 -8.88
C GLN A 53 -2.56 15.53 -7.53
N VAL A 54 -2.49 14.56 -6.62
CA VAL A 54 -3.14 14.65 -5.31
C VAL A 54 -2.09 14.77 -4.20
N ASN A 55 -2.24 15.75 -3.31
CA ASN A 55 -1.38 15.90 -2.14
C ASN A 55 -1.98 15.19 -0.90
N ALA A 56 -1.71 13.89 -0.78
CA ALA A 56 -2.18 13.07 0.34
C ALA A 56 -1.13 12.88 1.46
N LYS A 57 -0.21 13.84 1.67
CA LYS A 57 0.90 13.67 2.64
C LYS A 57 0.45 13.61 4.09
N ASP A 58 -0.64 14.28 4.42
CA ASP A 58 -1.17 14.42 5.76
C ASP A 58 -2.01 13.19 6.14
N ARG A 59 -1.78 12.64 7.34
CA ARG A 59 -2.50 11.47 7.83
C ARG A 59 -3.86 11.80 8.44
N GLY A 60 -4.03 13.03 8.97
CA GLY A 60 -5.25 13.44 9.67
C GLY A 60 -6.30 14.03 8.73
N SER A 61 -6.15 13.82 7.43
CA SER A 61 -7.03 14.35 6.41
C SER A 61 -7.13 13.44 5.19
N TRP A 62 -8.23 13.63 4.48
CA TRP A 62 -8.50 13.05 3.18
C TRP A 62 -8.47 14.17 2.14
N THR A 63 -7.86 13.88 0.98
CA THR A 63 -8.03 14.71 -0.21
C THR A 63 -9.01 14.01 -1.13
N LEU A 64 -10.22 14.57 -1.21
CA LEU A 64 -11.28 14.17 -2.12
C LEU A 64 -10.93 14.62 -3.54
N VAL A 65 -11.29 13.83 -4.54
CA VAL A 65 -11.10 14.10 -5.96
C VAL A 65 -12.42 13.88 -6.68
N GLU A 66 -12.83 14.86 -7.46
CA GLU A 66 -13.95 14.76 -8.41
C GLU A 66 -13.37 14.61 -9.82
N PHE A 67 -13.60 13.47 -10.47
CA PHE A 67 -13.04 13.16 -11.77
C PHE A 67 -13.62 14.02 -12.89
N ALA A 68 -14.91 14.34 -12.81
CA ALA A 68 -15.58 15.15 -13.83
C ALA A 68 -14.92 16.54 -14.00
N THR A 69 -14.43 17.13 -12.91
CA THR A 69 -13.84 18.48 -12.91
C THR A 69 -12.33 18.48 -12.66
N GLY A 70 -11.77 17.37 -12.20
CA GLY A 70 -10.40 17.28 -11.69
C GLY A 70 -10.17 18.05 -10.38
N LYS A 71 -11.23 18.57 -9.75
CA LYS A 71 -11.10 19.35 -8.50
C LYS A 71 -10.72 18.44 -7.34
N THR A 72 -9.91 19.00 -6.45
CA THR A 72 -9.53 18.34 -5.20
C THR A 72 -9.96 19.16 -4.00
N GLN A 73 -10.52 18.52 -2.98
CA GLN A 73 -10.90 19.17 -1.73
C GLN A 73 -10.31 18.42 -0.55
N LYS A 74 -9.63 19.14 0.35
CA LYS A 74 -9.11 18.56 1.59
C LYS A 74 -10.15 18.65 2.69
N ILE A 75 -10.35 17.55 3.42
CA ILE A 75 -11.18 17.49 4.62
C ILE A 75 -10.40 16.77 5.73
N SER A 76 -10.65 17.10 6.98
CA SER A 76 -10.07 16.38 8.12
C SER A 76 -10.71 14.99 8.29
N GLU A 77 -10.03 14.09 8.99
CA GLU A 77 -10.56 12.76 9.31
C GLU A 77 -11.81 12.85 10.19
N ALA A 78 -11.84 13.77 11.16
CA ALA A 78 -13.02 14.03 11.98
C ALA A 78 -14.23 14.47 11.14
N GLU A 79 -14.03 15.31 10.12
CA GLU A 79 -15.10 15.70 9.21
C GLU A 79 -15.56 14.54 8.31
N ALA A 80 -14.64 13.64 7.94
CA ALA A 80 -14.96 12.45 7.15
C ALA A 80 -15.83 11.44 7.91
N GLU A 81 -15.78 11.43 9.24
CA GLU A 81 -16.64 10.61 10.10
C GLU A 81 -18.06 11.20 10.29
N THR A 82 -18.31 12.41 9.80
CA THR A 82 -19.63 13.05 9.80
C THR A 82 -20.35 12.86 8.46
N ASN A 83 -21.54 13.47 8.31
CA ASN A 83 -22.29 13.49 7.05
C ASN A 83 -21.67 14.40 5.96
N LYS A 84 -20.52 15.05 6.21
CA LYS A 84 -19.90 15.99 5.25
C LYS A 84 -19.49 15.33 3.94
N LEU A 85 -19.08 14.05 3.96
CA LEU A 85 -18.77 13.28 2.75
C LEU A 85 -19.98 13.16 1.80
N SER A 86 -21.19 13.16 2.34
CA SER A 86 -22.43 13.04 1.55
C SER A 86 -22.91 14.39 0.99
N GLN A 87 -22.30 15.51 1.41
CA GLN A 87 -22.67 16.87 1.01
C GLN A 87 -21.77 17.44 -0.09
N VAL A 88 -20.69 16.74 -0.41
CA VAL A 88 -19.69 17.17 -1.39
C VAL A 88 -19.72 16.21 -2.57
N SER A 89 -19.49 16.72 -3.78
CA SER A 89 -19.29 15.89 -4.98
C SER A 89 -17.84 15.41 -5.03
N TRP A 90 -17.63 14.09 -5.05
CA TRP A 90 -16.32 13.45 -5.14
C TRP A 90 -16.46 11.99 -5.58
N ASP A 91 -15.41 11.40 -6.12
CA ASP A 91 -15.39 10.01 -6.60
C ASP A 91 -14.42 9.15 -5.79
N LEU A 92 -13.20 9.65 -5.59
CA LEU A 92 -12.16 8.99 -4.77
C LEU A 92 -11.61 9.93 -3.69
N ALA A 93 -11.15 9.35 -2.60
CA ALA A 93 -10.45 10.08 -1.55
C ALA A 93 -9.12 9.40 -1.20
N PHE A 94 -8.11 10.22 -0.96
CA PHE A 94 -6.74 9.79 -0.69
C PHE A 94 -6.25 10.29 0.67
N SER A 95 -5.69 9.39 1.46
CA SER A 95 -4.96 9.73 2.70
C SER A 95 -3.73 8.85 2.80
N ARG A 96 -2.54 9.45 2.75
CA ARG A 96 -1.27 8.73 2.61
C ARG A 96 -1.31 7.79 1.41
N THR A 97 -1.35 6.49 1.67
CA THR A 97 -1.44 5.44 0.64
C THR A 97 -2.83 4.80 0.61
N LYS A 98 -3.72 5.14 1.54
CA LYS A 98 -5.10 4.68 1.56
C LYS A 98 -5.89 5.39 0.48
N ILE A 99 -6.71 4.63 -0.23
CA ILE A 99 -7.64 5.11 -1.24
C ILE A 99 -9.00 4.49 -0.93
N ILE A 100 -10.02 5.34 -0.88
CA ILE A 100 -11.43 4.96 -0.65
C ILE A 100 -12.27 5.58 -1.77
N SER A 101 -13.45 5.00 -2.00
CA SER A 101 -14.38 5.41 -3.05
C SER A 101 -15.68 5.99 -2.46
N ASN A 102 -16.38 6.81 -3.25
CA ASN A 102 -17.67 7.36 -2.86
C ASN A 102 -18.79 6.30 -3.02
N GLY A 103 -18.76 5.28 -2.17
CA GLY A 103 -19.78 4.24 -2.13
C GLY A 103 -19.63 3.27 -0.96
N GLY A 104 -20.62 2.40 -0.79
CA GLY A 104 -20.61 1.36 0.24
C GLY A 104 -20.63 1.94 1.67
N LYS A 105 -19.74 1.45 2.53
CA LYS A 105 -19.65 1.89 3.94
C LYS A 105 -19.05 3.28 4.12
N THR A 106 -18.39 3.83 3.10
CA THR A 106 -17.84 5.19 3.13
C THR A 106 -18.94 6.22 2.90
N ASN A 107 -19.82 5.99 1.93
CA ASN A 107 -21.02 6.80 1.71
C ASN A 107 -22.17 5.88 1.22
N PRO A 108 -23.17 5.60 2.07
CA PRO A 108 -24.30 4.74 1.71
C PRO A 108 -25.15 5.27 0.54
N SER A 109 -25.15 6.58 0.29
CA SER A 109 -25.84 7.19 -0.86
C SER A 109 -24.98 7.16 -2.13
N GLY A 110 -23.67 6.95 -1.98
CA GLY A 110 -22.71 6.86 -3.06
C GLY A 110 -22.78 5.51 -3.79
N LYS A 111 -22.58 5.55 -5.10
CA LYS A 111 -22.65 4.36 -5.97
C LYS A 111 -21.30 3.96 -6.56
N THR A 112 -20.22 4.65 -6.19
CA THR A 112 -18.89 4.33 -6.70
C THR A 112 -18.47 2.97 -6.19
N GLY A 113 -17.95 2.15 -7.09
CA GLY A 113 -17.24 0.93 -6.78
C GLY A 113 -16.05 0.82 -7.72
N ILE A 114 -15.17 -0.14 -7.44
CA ILE A 114 -13.88 -0.28 -8.13
C ILE A 114 -13.71 -1.72 -8.59
N ILE A 115 -13.04 -1.90 -9.72
CA ILE A 115 -12.55 -3.18 -10.23
C ILE A 115 -11.04 -3.03 -10.48
N ASN A 116 -10.26 -3.98 -9.99
CA ASN A 116 -8.84 -4.08 -10.34
C ASN A 116 -8.67 -4.94 -11.61
N LEU A 117 -8.33 -4.30 -12.73
CA LEU A 117 -8.10 -4.98 -14.01
C LEU A 117 -6.70 -5.61 -14.11
N GLY A 118 -5.85 -5.43 -13.09
CA GLY A 118 -4.51 -5.97 -13.06
C GLY A 118 -3.50 -5.14 -13.88
N PRO A 119 -2.29 -5.68 -14.11
CA PRO A 119 -1.20 -4.98 -14.80
C PRO A 119 -1.39 -5.00 -16.32
N VAL A 120 -2.46 -4.37 -16.78
CA VAL A 120 -2.78 -4.19 -18.20
C VAL A 120 -2.34 -2.81 -18.69
N ASP A 121 -2.17 -2.63 -19.99
CA ASP A 121 -1.89 -1.32 -20.57
C ASP A 121 -3.18 -0.48 -20.58
N PHE A 122 -3.13 0.70 -19.97
CA PHE A 122 -4.25 1.62 -19.89
C PHE A 122 -4.77 2.02 -21.27
N ASP A 123 -3.88 2.25 -22.24
CA ASP A 123 -4.27 2.73 -23.58
C ASP A 123 -5.01 1.65 -24.39
N ASN A 124 -4.94 0.38 -23.97
CA ASN A 124 -5.66 -0.74 -24.57
C ASN A 124 -7.08 -0.90 -24.02
N ILE A 125 -7.43 -0.23 -22.93
CA ILE A 125 -8.79 -0.30 -22.35
C ILE A 125 -9.70 0.65 -23.12
N LYS A 126 -10.66 0.09 -23.86
CA LYS A 126 -11.65 0.85 -24.66
C LYS A 126 -13.03 0.91 -24.03
N THR A 127 -13.34 -0.06 -23.18
CA THR A 127 -14.65 -0.20 -22.53
C THR A 127 -14.43 -0.59 -21.07
N ALA A 128 -15.11 0.11 -20.17
CA ALA A 128 -15.17 -0.29 -18.77
C ALA A 128 -16.09 -1.52 -18.61
N PRO A 129 -15.85 -2.41 -17.64
CA PRO A 129 -16.80 -3.47 -17.30
C PRO A 129 -18.17 -2.90 -16.92
N GLU A 130 -19.26 -3.62 -17.19
CA GLU A 130 -20.61 -3.17 -16.82
C GLU A 130 -20.99 -3.56 -15.38
N THR A 131 -20.39 -4.63 -14.86
CA THR A 131 -20.72 -5.22 -13.56
C THR A 131 -19.47 -5.69 -12.83
N GLY A 132 -19.61 -6.01 -11.53
CA GLY A 132 -18.51 -6.53 -10.70
C GLY A 132 -17.80 -5.48 -9.85
N TYR A 133 -18.27 -4.23 -9.87
CA TYR A 133 -17.72 -3.15 -9.07
C TYR A 133 -17.86 -3.40 -7.57
N VAL A 134 -16.75 -3.23 -6.86
CA VAL A 134 -16.66 -3.44 -5.43
C VAL A 134 -16.65 -2.10 -4.72
N GLN A 135 -17.66 -1.88 -3.90
CA GLN A 135 -17.72 -0.70 -3.04
C GLN A 135 -16.92 -0.89 -1.75
N ASP A 136 -16.67 0.23 -1.07
CA ASP A 136 -15.93 0.22 0.19
C ASP A 136 -16.65 -0.55 1.28
N ASN A 137 -15.86 -1.20 2.14
CA ASN A 137 -16.34 -1.91 3.31
C ASN A 137 -15.54 -1.50 4.55
N ARG A 138 -15.95 -1.98 5.72
CA ARG A 138 -15.16 -1.91 6.95
C ARG A 138 -14.49 -3.24 7.23
N SER A 139 -13.17 -3.22 7.43
CA SER A 139 -12.40 -4.36 7.91
C SER A 139 -11.58 -3.94 9.11
N LEU A 140 -11.71 -4.68 10.23
CA LEU A 140 -11.03 -4.36 11.50
C LEU A 140 -11.19 -2.88 11.90
N GLY A 141 -12.40 -2.34 11.80
CA GLY A 141 -12.73 -0.95 12.12
C GLY A 141 -12.35 0.09 11.06
N ASN A 142 -11.47 -0.23 10.11
CA ASN A 142 -10.98 0.70 9.09
C ASN A 142 -11.84 0.66 7.82
N LEU A 143 -12.08 1.83 7.21
CA LEU A 143 -12.63 1.92 5.85
C LEU A 143 -11.59 1.44 4.84
N ILE A 144 -12.01 0.56 3.94
CA ILE A 144 -11.15 -0.06 2.95
C ILE A 144 -11.93 -0.39 1.68
N ASN A 145 -11.33 -0.09 0.53
CA ASN A 145 -11.71 -0.73 -0.72
C ASN A 145 -10.74 -1.88 -1.00
N LYS A 146 -11.24 -3.13 -1.04
CA LYS A 146 -10.35 -4.30 -1.20
C LYS A 146 -9.58 -4.31 -2.52
N GLU A 147 -10.12 -3.69 -3.57
CA GLU A 147 -9.46 -3.63 -4.88
C GLU A 147 -8.28 -2.65 -4.85
N LEU A 148 -8.37 -1.58 -4.05
CA LEU A 148 -7.34 -0.54 -3.91
C LEU A 148 -6.35 -0.79 -2.77
N ALA A 149 -6.70 -1.58 -1.76
CA ALA A 149 -5.89 -1.77 -0.55
C ALA A 149 -4.43 -2.21 -0.79
N GLY A 150 -4.18 -2.84 -1.94
CA GLY A 150 -2.86 -3.34 -2.33
C GLY A 150 -2.32 -2.74 -3.62
N TRP A 151 -2.65 -1.49 -3.97
CA TRP A 151 -2.20 -0.85 -5.22
C TRP A 151 -0.68 -0.65 -5.33
N TYR A 152 0.05 -0.84 -4.23
CA TYR A 152 1.50 -0.70 -4.15
C TYR A 152 2.17 -1.90 -3.46
N ASN A 153 3.47 -2.02 -3.71
CA ASN A 153 4.39 -2.88 -2.98
C ASN A 153 5.16 -2.01 -1.98
N TYR A 154 5.24 -2.47 -0.73
CA TYR A 154 6.05 -1.85 0.30
C TYR A 154 7.29 -2.70 0.56
N ARG A 155 8.47 -2.10 0.40
CA ARG A 155 9.76 -2.75 0.68
C ARG A 155 10.17 -2.35 2.10
N THR A 156 10.03 -3.26 3.05
CA THR A 156 10.30 -3.00 4.49
C THR A 156 11.73 -2.56 4.75
N ARG A 157 12.72 -3.20 4.11
CA ARG A 157 14.14 -2.87 4.26
C ARG A 157 14.46 -1.41 3.91
N THR A 158 13.86 -0.90 2.84
CA THR A 158 14.21 0.41 2.29
C THR A 158 13.11 1.45 2.51
N HIS A 159 12.05 1.08 3.22
CA HIS A 159 10.81 1.86 3.39
C HIS A 159 10.26 2.45 2.06
N ASN A 160 10.48 1.76 0.94
CA ASN A 160 10.10 2.25 -0.38
C ASN A 160 8.71 1.75 -0.77
N ILE A 161 7.96 2.63 -1.44
CA ILE A 161 6.65 2.34 -2.02
C ILE A 161 6.77 2.35 -3.53
N GLU A 162 6.36 1.26 -4.16
CA GLU A 162 6.37 1.09 -5.61
C GLU A 162 4.97 0.72 -6.09
N SER A 163 4.42 1.48 -7.03
CA SER A 163 3.12 1.15 -7.64
C SER A 163 3.18 -0.22 -8.31
N LYS A 164 2.11 -1.02 -8.16
CA LYS A 164 1.94 -2.26 -8.93
C LYS A 164 1.61 -2.03 -10.40
N ARG A 165 1.31 -0.78 -10.79
CA ARG A 165 0.94 -0.37 -12.15
C ARG A 165 -0.31 -1.09 -12.66
N ASN A 166 -1.23 -1.40 -11.76
CA ASN A 166 -2.52 -1.95 -12.13
C ASN A 166 -3.40 -0.83 -12.71
N VAL A 167 -4.28 -1.22 -13.63
CA VAL A 167 -5.38 -0.38 -14.09
C VAL A 167 -6.63 -0.70 -13.28
N TYR A 168 -7.39 0.33 -12.98
CA TYR A 168 -8.62 0.25 -12.22
C TYR A 168 -9.76 0.85 -13.05
N ALA A 169 -10.94 0.22 -12.96
CA ALA A 169 -12.19 0.73 -13.49
C ALA A 169 -13.12 1.11 -12.32
#